data_AF-A0A484MBV8-F1
#
_entry.id   AF-A0A484MBV8-F1
#
_cell.length_a   1.000
_cell.length_b   1.000
_cell.length_c   1.000
_cell.angle_alpha   90.00
_cell.angle_beta   90.00
_cell.angle_gamma   90.00
#
_symmetry.space_group_name_H-M   'P 1'
#
loop_
_entity.id
_entity.type
_entity.pdbx_description
1 polymer ?
#
loop_
_entity_poly.entity_id
_entity_poly.type
_entity_poly.pdbx_seq_one_letter_code
_entity_poly.pdbx_strand_id
1 'polypeptide(L)'
;MSRGGNYTNPCLTMHQPWASLLVHGIKRIEGRSWPSPITGRLWIHAAGKVPEPETIKTMEEFYREIYAVHGITNLQFPEHYPVSRLLGCVEVVGCVTREELVSWDEIPEGVRLEGQTDFCWLCEKPQKLVIPFEMRGRQGVYNLERKVYEAAVRGLTPVTSPLPVEFPLRDPSSLKPKSHGASSSSNNPPISSDPNRSQSLVAAIAGARAAATQFSKSNGLQRPSKNNNDFPSIREWRPVSSGTRNKSKELM
;
A
#
# COMPACT_ATOMS: atom_id res chain seq x y z
N MET A 1 -16.79 5.76 -15.70
CA MET A 1 -16.79 6.95 -14.83
C MET A 1 -17.06 6.48 -13.40
N SER A 2 -16.02 6.19 -12.62
CA SER A 2 -16.18 5.81 -11.21
C SER A 2 -16.63 7.03 -10.41
N ARG A 3 -17.61 6.84 -9.53
CA ARG A 3 -18.09 7.86 -8.57
C ARG A 3 -16.96 8.14 -7.57
N GLY A 4 -16.02 9.00 -7.93
CA GLY A 4 -14.92 9.43 -7.06
C GLY A 4 -15.50 10.17 -5.85
N GLY A 5 -15.14 9.74 -4.64
CA GLY A 5 -15.43 10.53 -3.44
C GLY A 5 -14.83 11.94 -3.58
N ASN A 6 -15.42 12.94 -2.93
CA ASN A 6 -14.87 14.30 -2.89
C ASN A 6 -13.57 14.33 -2.07
N TYR A 7 -12.48 13.88 -2.68
CA TYR A 7 -11.14 13.91 -2.10
C TYR A 7 -10.43 15.19 -2.53
N THR A 8 -10.06 16.02 -1.57
CA THR A 8 -9.30 17.25 -1.81
C THR A 8 -7.83 17.05 -1.45
N ASN A 9 -7.58 16.44 -0.28
CA ASN A 9 -6.24 16.14 0.24
C ASN A 9 -6.23 14.71 0.77
N PRO A 10 -6.38 13.69 -0.10
CA PRO A 10 -6.56 12.32 0.34
C PRO A 10 -5.32 11.80 1.06
N CYS A 11 -5.54 11.05 2.12
CA CYS A 11 -4.54 10.42 2.95
C CYS A 11 -4.93 8.96 3.19
N LEU A 12 -3.92 8.11 3.22
CA LEU A 12 -4.04 6.70 3.55
C LEU A 12 -3.17 6.38 4.77
N THR A 13 -3.79 5.77 5.78
CA THR A 13 -3.05 5.15 6.88
C THR A 13 -2.60 3.74 6.46
N MET A 14 -1.33 3.44 6.67
CA MET A 14 -0.74 2.12 6.39
C MET A 14 0.25 1.70 7.47
N HIS A 15 0.42 0.40 7.67
CA HIS A 15 1.33 -0.12 8.69
C HIS A 15 2.79 0.10 8.31
N GLN A 16 3.65 0.18 9.33
CA GLN A 16 5.08 0.06 9.14
C GLN A 16 5.48 -1.40 8.91
N PRO A 17 6.55 -1.68 8.14
CA PRO A 17 7.49 -0.70 7.54
C PRO A 17 7.03 -0.10 6.19
N TRP A 18 5.92 -0.58 5.61
CA TRP A 18 5.48 -0.16 4.27
C TRP A 18 5.27 1.34 4.12
N ALA A 19 4.78 2.03 5.17
CA ALA A 19 4.59 3.48 5.15
C ALA A 19 5.89 4.24 4.86
N SER A 20 6.96 3.96 5.63
CA SER A 20 8.26 4.58 5.39
C SER A 20 8.85 4.16 4.06
N LEU A 21 8.79 2.87 3.71
CA LEU A 21 9.36 2.36 2.46
C LEU A 21 8.74 3.03 1.22
N LEU A 22 7.45 3.36 1.28
CA LEU A 22 6.73 4.04 0.20
C LEU A 22 7.18 5.49 0.04
N VAL A 23 7.21 6.28 1.11
CA VAL A 23 7.65 7.70 1.03
C VAL A 23 9.16 7.86 0.83
N HIS A 24 9.95 6.81 1.12
CA HIS A 24 11.37 6.74 0.77
C HIS A 24 11.62 6.27 -0.67
N GLY A 25 10.58 5.99 -1.45
CA GLY A 25 10.71 5.61 -2.85
C GLY A 25 11.31 4.22 -3.08
N ILE A 26 11.34 3.37 -2.04
CA ILE A 26 11.81 1.99 -2.10
C ILE A 26 10.66 1.10 -2.57
N LYS A 27 9.49 1.25 -1.94
CA LYS A 27 8.21 0.65 -2.36
C LYS A 27 7.56 1.54 -3.42
N ARG A 28 7.02 0.92 -4.47
CA ARG A 28 6.41 1.58 -5.65
C ARG A 28 4.97 1.15 -5.89
N ILE A 29 4.56 0.01 -5.37
CA ILE A 29 3.20 -0.51 -5.49
C ILE A 29 2.53 -0.51 -4.12
N GLU A 30 1.41 0.19 -3.95
CA GLU A 30 0.57 0.03 -2.76
C GLU A 30 -0.49 -1.06 -2.99
N GLY A 31 -0.54 -2.04 -2.08
CA GLY A 31 -1.36 -3.24 -2.24
C GLY A 31 -2.64 -3.19 -1.43
N ARG A 32 -3.80 -3.40 -2.08
CA ARG A 32 -5.13 -3.38 -1.42
C ARG A 32 -6.06 -4.47 -1.96
N SER A 33 -7.06 -4.82 -1.17
CA SER A 33 -8.17 -5.69 -1.58
C SER A 33 -9.29 -4.94 -2.33
N TRP A 34 -9.07 -3.65 -2.62
CA TRP A 34 -10.03 -2.77 -3.30
C TRP A 34 -9.28 -1.80 -4.23
N PRO A 35 -9.92 -1.37 -5.33
CA PRO A 35 -9.30 -0.48 -6.31
C PRO A 35 -9.06 0.92 -5.73
N SER A 36 -8.09 1.65 -6.29
CA SER A 36 -7.84 3.03 -5.87
C SER A 36 -9.06 3.92 -6.17
N PRO A 37 -9.56 4.70 -5.19
CA PRO A 37 -10.67 5.62 -5.39
C PRO A 37 -10.19 6.98 -5.92
N ILE A 38 -8.88 7.16 -6.08
CA ILE A 38 -8.21 8.42 -6.45
C ILE A 38 -7.09 8.18 -7.47
N THR A 39 -6.82 9.22 -8.25
CA THR A 39 -5.55 9.43 -8.96
C THR A 39 -4.99 10.79 -8.54
N GLY A 40 -3.68 10.95 -8.61
CA GLY A 40 -2.97 12.13 -8.13
C GLY A 40 -2.39 11.95 -6.71
N ARG A 41 -2.11 13.06 -6.03
CA ARG A 41 -1.40 13.07 -4.74
C ARG A 41 -2.14 12.27 -3.67
N LEU A 42 -1.44 11.36 -3.00
CA LEU A 42 -1.88 10.63 -1.83
C LEU A 42 -0.92 10.84 -0.66
N TRP A 43 -1.42 11.38 0.44
CA TRP A 43 -0.67 11.53 1.68
C TRP A 43 -0.55 10.21 2.43
N ILE A 44 0.62 9.94 3.01
CA ILE A 44 0.91 8.68 3.69
C ILE A 44 1.07 8.92 5.18
N HIS A 45 0.20 8.28 5.95
CA HIS A 45 0.23 8.25 7.41
C HIS A 45 0.66 6.86 7.90
N ALA A 46 1.62 6.80 8.82
CA ALA A 46 2.02 5.57 9.48
C ALA A 46 1.04 5.22 10.61
N ALA A 47 0.48 4.02 10.56
CA ALA A 47 -0.40 3.49 11.59
C ALA A 47 0.30 3.43 12.96
N GLY A 48 -0.51 3.35 14.04
CA GLY A 48 0.01 3.41 15.41
C GLY A 48 0.64 2.11 15.94
N LYS A 49 0.43 0.96 15.28
CA LYS A 49 1.04 -0.31 15.70
C LYS A 49 2.53 -0.29 15.38
N VAL A 50 3.36 -0.45 16.42
CA VAL A 50 4.82 -0.60 16.30
C VAL A 50 5.14 -1.85 15.48
N PRO A 51 5.96 -1.75 14.44
CA PRO A 51 6.37 -2.91 13.65
C PRO A 51 7.29 -3.82 14.47
N GLU A 52 7.11 -5.13 14.35
CA GLU A 52 8.03 -6.10 14.94
C GLU A 52 9.39 -6.02 14.22
N PRO A 53 10.53 -6.11 14.94
CA PRO A 53 11.86 -6.07 14.31
C PRO A 53 12.04 -7.10 13.20
N GLU A 54 11.47 -8.30 13.38
CA GLU A 54 11.52 -9.37 12.37
C GLU A 54 10.71 -9.00 11.11
N THR A 55 9.60 -8.28 11.26
CA THR A 55 8.81 -7.76 10.12
C THR A 55 9.62 -6.73 9.35
N ILE A 56 10.32 -5.82 10.04
CA ILE A 56 11.22 -4.85 9.39
C ILE A 56 12.28 -5.60 8.60
N LYS A 57 13.04 -6.47 9.26
CA LYS A 57 14.11 -7.26 8.65
C LYS A 57 13.64 -8.04 7.43
N THR A 58 12.51 -8.75 7.55
CA THR A 58 11.90 -9.52 6.44
C THR A 58 11.58 -8.63 5.26
N MET A 59 11.00 -7.45 5.49
CA MET A 59 10.66 -6.53 4.40
C MET A 59 11.89 -5.86 3.80
N GLU A 60 12.90 -5.51 4.60
CA GLU A 60 14.16 -4.98 4.07
C GLU A 60 14.86 -6.02 3.19
N GLU A 61 14.92 -7.28 3.63
CA GLU A 61 15.48 -8.39 2.84
C GLU A 61 14.72 -8.59 1.52
N PHE A 62 13.39 -8.57 1.57
CA PHE A 62 12.57 -8.60 0.37
C PHE A 62 12.93 -7.49 -0.62
N TYR A 63 13.05 -6.24 -0.16
CA TYR A 63 13.43 -5.15 -1.05
C TYR A 63 14.89 -5.26 -1.52
N ARG A 64 15.83 -5.76 -0.69
CA ARG A 64 17.20 -6.03 -1.16
C ARG A 64 17.19 -7.00 -2.33
N GLU A 65 16.48 -8.12 -2.20
CA GLU A 65 16.44 -9.17 -3.22
C GLU A 65 15.81 -8.70 -4.54
N ILE A 66 14.65 -8.04 -4.50
CA ILE A 66 13.99 -7.58 -5.74
C ILE A 66 14.77 -6.46 -6.45
N TYR A 67 15.51 -5.63 -5.71
CA TYR A 67 16.40 -4.62 -6.30
C TYR A 67 17.68 -5.23 -6.85
N ALA A 68 18.18 -6.30 -6.21
CA ALA A 68 19.37 -7.00 -6.65
C ALA A 68 19.18 -7.65 -8.03
N VAL A 69 17.96 -8.07 -8.39
CA VAL A 69 17.61 -8.53 -9.76
C VAL A 69 18.04 -7.50 -10.83
N HIS A 70 18.02 -6.21 -10.49
CA HIS A 70 18.44 -5.10 -11.35
C HIS A 70 19.87 -4.61 -11.06
N GLY A 71 20.69 -5.41 -10.36
CA GLY A 71 22.08 -5.08 -10.03
C GLY A 71 22.26 -4.08 -8.87
N ILE A 72 21.18 -3.68 -8.19
CA ILE A 72 21.24 -2.73 -7.07
C ILE A 72 21.44 -3.51 -5.76
N THR A 73 22.66 -3.54 -5.25
CA THR A 73 23.02 -4.30 -4.04
C THR A 73 23.18 -3.43 -2.79
N ASN A 74 23.50 -2.14 -2.95
CA ASN A 74 23.70 -1.21 -1.83
C ASN A 74 22.44 -0.36 -1.53
N LEU A 75 21.30 -1.03 -1.34
CA LEU A 75 20.05 -0.37 -1.01
C LEU A 75 20.08 0.18 0.42
N GLN A 76 19.80 1.48 0.56
CA GLN A 76 19.75 2.19 1.85
C GLN A 76 18.33 2.24 2.38
N PHE A 77 18.14 1.83 3.64
CA PHE A 77 16.84 1.82 4.31
C PHE A 77 16.71 2.97 5.31
N PRO A 78 15.47 3.39 5.65
CA PRO A 78 15.25 4.33 6.74
C PRO A 78 15.82 3.78 8.05
N GLU A 79 16.55 4.61 8.78
CA GLU A 79 17.06 4.25 10.11
C GLU A 79 15.92 4.08 11.13
N HIS A 80 14.80 4.76 10.92
CA HIS A 80 13.67 4.79 11.83
C HIS A 80 12.33 4.60 11.10
N TYR A 81 11.41 3.89 11.75
CA TYR A 81 10.04 3.62 11.26
C TYR A 81 9.00 4.24 12.22
N PRO A 82 8.79 5.57 12.19
CA PRO A 82 7.90 6.25 13.12
C PRO A 82 6.44 5.79 12.94
N VAL A 83 5.69 5.73 14.05
CA VAL A 83 4.27 5.38 14.08
C VAL A 83 3.41 6.60 14.42
N SER A 84 2.13 6.56 14.08
CA SER A 84 1.16 7.64 14.36
C SER A 84 1.56 9.00 13.80
N ARG A 85 2.24 9.01 12.64
CA ARG A 85 2.74 10.24 12.01
C ARG A 85 2.42 10.30 10.52
N LEU A 86 2.08 11.50 10.05
CA LEU A 86 2.09 11.83 8.62
C LEU A 86 3.55 11.90 8.16
N LEU A 87 3.91 11.10 7.16
CA LEU A 87 5.29 10.94 6.74
C LEU A 87 5.63 11.72 5.47
N GLY A 88 4.67 11.92 4.58
CA GLY A 88 4.91 12.45 3.24
C GLY A 88 3.77 12.13 2.30
N CYS A 89 4.06 12.09 1.00
CA CYS A 89 3.09 11.72 -0.03
C CYS A 89 3.75 11.04 -1.22
N VAL A 90 2.93 10.36 -2.01
CA VAL A 90 3.24 9.84 -3.35
C VAL A 90 2.19 10.34 -4.33
N GLU A 91 2.40 10.13 -5.62
CA GLU A 91 1.40 10.31 -6.66
C GLU A 91 0.86 8.94 -7.09
N VAL A 92 -0.44 8.70 -6.92
CA VAL A 92 -1.10 7.51 -7.46
C VAL A 92 -1.46 7.77 -8.92
N VAL A 93 -0.73 7.14 -9.83
CA VAL A 93 -0.88 7.37 -11.27
C VAL A 93 -1.87 6.39 -11.93
N GLY A 94 -2.13 5.26 -11.28
CA GLY A 94 -3.07 4.27 -11.77
C GLY A 94 -3.37 3.17 -10.74
N CYS A 95 -4.26 2.26 -11.12
CA CYS A 95 -4.58 1.06 -10.36
C CYS A 95 -4.82 -0.08 -11.33
N VAL A 96 -4.11 -1.19 -11.14
CA VAL A 96 -4.21 -2.41 -11.97
C VAL A 96 -4.41 -3.62 -11.08
N THR A 97 -4.83 -4.74 -11.64
CA THR A 97 -4.80 -6.00 -10.91
C THR A 97 -3.38 -6.55 -10.81
N ARG A 98 -3.15 -7.48 -9.89
CA ARG A 98 -1.88 -8.21 -9.80
C ARG A 98 -1.52 -8.90 -11.11
N GLU A 99 -2.49 -9.55 -11.74
CA GLU A 99 -2.30 -10.31 -12.97
C GLU A 99 -1.90 -9.37 -14.12
N GLU A 100 -2.55 -8.21 -14.21
CA GLU A 100 -2.18 -7.16 -15.15
C GLU A 100 -0.76 -6.68 -14.90
N LEU A 101 -0.39 -6.33 -13.67
CA LEU A 101 0.96 -5.85 -13.34
C LEU A 101 2.05 -6.86 -13.72
N VAL A 102 1.85 -8.15 -13.46
CA VAL A 102 2.82 -9.21 -13.80
C VAL A 102 3.03 -9.32 -15.31
N SER A 103 2.01 -9.00 -16.11
CA SER A 103 2.03 -9.06 -17.57
C SER A 103 2.68 -7.86 -18.28
N TRP A 104 3.11 -6.82 -17.55
CA TRP A 104 3.71 -5.62 -18.14
C TRP A 104 5.22 -5.82 -18.30
N ASP A 105 5.64 -6.36 -19.45
CA ASP A 105 7.06 -6.61 -19.75
C ASP A 105 7.92 -5.34 -19.73
N GLU A 106 7.31 -4.17 -19.99
CA GLU A 106 7.96 -2.87 -19.93
C GLU A 106 8.30 -2.42 -18.50
N ILE A 107 7.68 -3.02 -17.48
CA ILE A 107 7.94 -2.70 -16.07
C ILE A 107 9.06 -3.59 -15.52
N PRO A 108 10.07 -3.00 -14.84
CA PRO A 108 11.17 -3.76 -14.25
C PRO A 108 10.66 -4.91 -13.36
N GLU A 109 11.26 -6.09 -13.50
CA GLU A 109 10.83 -7.31 -12.78
C GLU A 109 10.66 -7.10 -11.27
N GLY A 110 11.66 -6.52 -10.61
CA GLY A 110 11.58 -6.16 -9.19
C GLY A 110 10.37 -5.30 -8.80
N VAL A 111 9.87 -4.42 -9.67
CA VAL A 111 8.63 -3.65 -9.42
C VAL A 111 7.40 -4.56 -9.49
N ARG A 112 7.34 -5.45 -10.51
CA ARG A 112 6.24 -6.41 -10.67
C ARG A 112 6.13 -7.37 -9.48
N LEU A 113 7.25 -7.76 -8.89
CA LEU A 113 7.31 -8.63 -7.71
C LEU A 113 6.73 -7.99 -6.43
N GLU A 114 6.54 -6.67 -6.40
CA GLU A 114 5.82 -6.00 -5.30
C GLU A 114 4.31 -6.28 -5.31
N GLY A 115 3.77 -6.69 -6.47
CA GLY A 115 2.35 -7.03 -6.66
C GLY A 115 1.96 -8.32 -5.96
N GLN A 116 1.62 -8.23 -4.68
CA GLN A 116 1.26 -9.39 -3.84
C GLN A 116 -0.20 -9.41 -3.39
N THR A 117 -1.00 -8.44 -3.81
CA THR A 117 -2.43 -8.28 -3.47
C THR A 117 -3.26 -8.00 -4.73
N ASP A 118 -4.56 -8.24 -4.66
CA ASP A 118 -5.49 -8.17 -5.78
C ASP A 118 -5.41 -6.85 -6.58
N PHE A 119 -5.42 -5.70 -5.89
CA PHE A 119 -5.29 -4.38 -6.51
C PHE A 119 -3.95 -3.74 -6.16
N CYS A 120 -3.26 -3.30 -7.19
CA CYS A 120 -1.94 -2.67 -7.14
C CYS A 120 -2.07 -1.20 -7.54
N TRP A 121 -1.94 -0.31 -6.56
CA TRP A 121 -1.94 1.13 -6.78
C TRP A 121 -0.53 1.53 -7.18
N LEU A 122 -0.41 2.15 -8.34
CA LEU A 122 0.86 2.53 -8.96
C LEU A 122 1.29 3.88 -8.38
N CYS A 123 2.38 3.90 -7.62
CA CYS A 123 2.83 5.08 -6.89
C CYS A 123 4.15 5.62 -7.45
N GLU A 124 4.18 6.92 -7.74
CA GLU A 124 5.33 7.66 -8.24
C GLU A 124 5.65 8.88 -7.38
N LYS A 125 6.74 9.57 -7.74
CA LYS A 125 7.16 10.88 -7.18
C LYS A 125 7.05 10.94 -5.64
N PRO A 126 7.74 10.04 -4.92
CA PRO A 126 7.74 10.04 -3.47
C PRO A 126 8.33 11.35 -2.93
N GLN A 127 7.65 11.90 -1.94
CA GLN A 127 8.08 13.09 -1.20
C GLN A 127 7.92 12.81 0.28
N LYS A 128 8.93 13.17 1.08
CA LYS A 128 8.91 12.99 2.53
C LYS A 128 8.87 14.33 3.24
N LEU A 129 8.23 14.36 4.40
CA LEU A 129 8.31 15.48 5.31
C LEU A 129 9.67 15.46 6.02
N VAL A 130 10.33 16.62 6.07
CA VAL A 130 11.55 16.78 6.87
C VAL A 130 11.28 16.47 8.34
N ILE A 131 10.11 16.88 8.84
CA ILE A 131 9.62 16.58 10.19
C ILE A 131 8.24 15.95 10.08
N PRO A 132 8.09 14.64 10.34
CA PRO A 132 6.79 13.96 10.31
C PRO A 132 5.82 14.51 11.36
N PHE A 133 4.57 14.77 10.97
CA PHE A 133 3.57 15.36 11.87
C PHE A 133 2.85 14.31 12.68
N GLU A 134 2.77 14.50 13.99
CA GLU A 134 1.96 13.65 14.84
C GLU A 134 0.48 13.90 14.61
N MET A 135 -0.25 12.85 14.26
CA MET A 135 -1.69 12.92 14.07
C MET A 135 -2.33 11.52 14.11
N ARG A 136 -3.64 11.49 14.38
CA ARG A 136 -4.42 10.25 14.34
C ARG A 136 -4.74 9.84 12.90
N GLY A 137 -4.46 8.57 12.58
CA GLY A 137 -4.86 7.94 11.33
C GLY A 137 -6.35 7.57 11.30
N ARG A 138 -6.88 7.25 10.12
CA ARG A 138 -8.27 6.80 9.94
C ARG A 138 -8.32 5.59 9.00
N GLN A 139 -9.44 4.85 9.07
CA GLN A 139 -9.68 3.74 8.15
C GLN A 139 -10.10 4.24 6.76
N GLY A 140 -9.64 3.55 5.72
CA GLY A 140 -9.87 3.94 4.32
C GLY A 140 -9.08 5.18 3.90
N VAL A 141 -9.38 5.70 2.70
CA VAL A 141 -8.88 7.02 2.28
C VAL A 141 -9.72 8.11 2.93
N TYR A 142 -9.06 9.10 3.53
CA TYR A 142 -9.70 10.25 4.18
C TYR A 142 -9.03 11.56 3.80
N ASN A 143 -9.73 12.68 3.90
CA ASN A 143 -9.12 13.99 3.66
C ASN A 143 -8.33 14.45 4.88
N LEU A 144 -7.12 14.96 4.67
CA LEU A 144 -6.39 15.72 5.69
C LEU A 144 -7.17 16.99 6.07
N GLU A 145 -7.07 17.36 7.34
CA GLU A 145 -7.52 18.67 7.80
C GLU A 145 -6.73 19.77 7.09
N ARG A 146 -7.42 20.84 6.69
CA ARG A 146 -6.83 21.92 5.88
C ARG A 146 -5.55 22.50 6.50
N LYS A 147 -5.53 22.74 7.82
CA LYS A 147 -4.35 23.25 8.53
C LYS A 147 -3.15 22.29 8.48
N VAL A 148 -3.41 20.99 8.63
CA VAL A 148 -2.38 19.95 8.54
C VAL A 148 -1.80 19.90 7.13
N TYR A 149 -2.66 19.91 6.11
CA TYR A 149 -2.25 19.95 4.71
C TYR A 149 -1.40 21.20 4.40
N GLU A 150 -1.88 22.40 4.75
CA GLU A 150 -1.19 23.67 4.48
C GLU A 150 0.21 23.71 5.11
N ALA A 151 0.36 23.16 6.32
CA ALA A 151 1.66 23.02 6.97
C ALA A 151 2.54 21.94 6.29
N ALA A 152 1.94 20.80 5.93
CA ALA A 152 2.69 19.64 5.42
C ALA A 152 3.30 19.94 4.05
N VAL A 153 2.56 20.61 3.15
CA VAL A 153 3.06 20.95 1.81
C VAL A 153 4.36 21.77 1.88
N ARG A 154 4.50 22.63 2.89
CA ARG A 154 5.70 23.47 3.08
C ARG A 154 6.93 22.68 3.54
N GLY A 155 6.73 21.50 4.11
CA GLY A 155 7.80 20.66 4.66
C GLY A 155 8.20 19.48 3.76
N LEU A 156 7.65 19.38 2.55
CA LEU A 156 7.93 18.28 1.63
C LEU A 156 9.28 18.44 0.94
N THR A 157 10.03 17.35 0.87
CA THR A 157 11.25 17.22 0.09
C THR A 157 11.11 16.04 -0.87
N PRO A 158 11.40 16.23 -2.17
CA PRO A 158 11.45 15.13 -3.13
C PRO A 158 12.44 14.04 -2.71
N VAL A 159 12.11 12.79 -3.02
CA VAL A 159 12.99 11.65 -2.78
C VAL A 159 13.43 11.05 -4.11
N THR A 160 14.74 10.86 -4.26
CA THR A 160 15.32 10.14 -5.39
C THR A 160 15.18 8.64 -5.16
N SER A 161 14.33 7.97 -5.95
CA SER A 161 14.18 6.52 -5.90
C SER A 161 15.46 5.81 -6.37
N PRO A 162 15.87 4.69 -5.74
CA PRO A 162 17.04 3.93 -6.17
C PRO A 162 16.87 3.31 -7.57
N LEU A 163 15.64 3.00 -7.96
CA LEU A 163 15.27 2.62 -9.32
C LEU A 163 13.99 3.39 -9.69
N PRO A 164 14.11 4.59 -10.30
CA PRO A 164 12.96 5.35 -10.77
C PRO A 164 12.15 4.53 -11.77
N VAL A 165 10.82 4.61 -11.66
CA VAL A 165 9.88 3.96 -12.58
C VAL A 165 8.83 4.98 -12.99
N GLU A 166 8.48 4.98 -14.27
CA GLU A 166 7.32 5.68 -14.80
C GLU A 166 6.36 4.60 -15.32
N PHE A 167 5.15 4.58 -14.79
CA PHE A 167 4.15 3.60 -15.20
C PHE A 167 3.46 4.07 -16.49
N PRO A 168 3.35 3.20 -17.50
CA PRO A 168 2.65 3.53 -18.73
C PRO A 168 1.16 3.72 -18.39
N LEU A 169 0.71 4.97 -18.46
CA LEU A 169 -0.71 5.29 -18.34
C LEU A 169 -1.44 4.72 -19.56
N ARG A 170 -2.14 3.60 -19.38
CA ARG A 170 -3.06 3.10 -20.39
C ARG A 170 -4.26 4.04 -20.43
N ASP A 171 -4.30 4.90 -21.44
CA ASP A 171 -5.49 5.69 -21.73
C ASP A 171 -6.67 4.72 -21.97
N PRO A 172 -7.76 4.80 -21.19
CA PRO A 172 -8.93 3.93 -21.36
C PRO A 172 -9.52 3.94 -22.79
N SER A 173 -9.22 4.98 -23.58
CA SER A 173 -9.70 5.13 -24.95
C SER A 173 -8.84 4.42 -26.02
N SER A 174 -7.70 3.85 -25.64
CA SER A 174 -6.72 3.26 -26.57
C SER A 174 -6.87 1.74 -26.76
N LEU A 175 -8.11 1.26 -26.95
CA LEU A 175 -8.36 -0.05 -27.55
C LEU A 175 -8.18 0.04 -29.07
N LYS A 176 -6.93 0.03 -29.54
CA LYS A 176 -6.63 -0.39 -30.91
C LYS A 176 -5.60 -1.51 -30.88
N PRO A 177 -5.85 -2.64 -31.56
CA PRO A 177 -4.85 -3.70 -31.67
C PRO A 177 -3.67 -3.14 -32.46
N LYS A 178 -2.53 -2.95 -31.80
CA LYS A 178 -1.30 -2.61 -32.51
C LYS A 178 -0.72 -3.88 -33.11
N SER A 179 -0.81 -3.97 -34.43
CA SER A 179 -0.05 -4.85 -35.29
C SER A 179 1.45 -4.72 -35.02
N HIS A 180 2.14 -5.87 -35.00
CA HIS A 180 3.58 -6.02 -34.82
C HIS A 180 4.41 -5.08 -35.71
N GLY A 181 5.33 -4.35 -35.08
CA GLY A 181 6.44 -3.66 -35.74
C GLY A 181 7.71 -3.94 -34.94
N ALA A 182 8.60 -4.76 -35.50
CA ALA A 182 9.88 -5.12 -34.91
C ALA A 182 10.95 -4.05 -35.21
N SER A 183 11.74 -3.72 -34.18
CA SER A 183 13.11 -3.14 -34.16
C SER A 183 13.23 -2.25 -32.90
N SER A 184 14.29 -2.21 -32.10
CA SER A 184 15.58 -2.90 -32.07
C SER A 184 16.23 -2.65 -30.70
N SER A 185 16.86 -3.69 -30.16
CA SER A 185 18.07 -3.72 -29.33
C SER A 185 18.27 -2.74 -28.16
N SER A 186 18.13 -3.28 -26.95
CA SER A 186 19.04 -2.99 -25.83
C SER A 186 19.57 -4.31 -25.28
N ASN A 187 20.80 -4.66 -25.66
CA ASN A 187 21.52 -5.82 -25.14
C ASN A 187 21.94 -5.54 -23.69
N ASN A 188 21.18 -6.06 -22.72
CA ASN A 188 21.75 -6.35 -21.41
C ASN A 188 22.19 -7.82 -21.41
N PRO A 189 23.42 -8.14 -20.95
CA PRO A 189 23.86 -9.52 -20.88
C PRO A 189 22.96 -10.29 -19.91
N PRO A 190 22.67 -11.57 -20.15
CA PRO A 190 21.96 -12.39 -19.19
C PRO A 190 22.84 -12.49 -17.94
N ILE A 191 22.36 -11.92 -16.83
CA ILE A 191 22.94 -12.18 -15.52
C ILE A 191 22.88 -13.68 -15.33
N SER A 192 24.05 -14.30 -15.15
CA SER A 192 24.21 -15.72 -14.87
C SER A 192 23.19 -16.15 -13.81
N SER A 193 22.33 -17.10 -14.16
CA SER A 193 21.31 -17.66 -13.29
C SER A 193 21.97 -18.48 -12.18
N ASP A 194 22.42 -17.81 -11.12
CA ASP A 194 22.85 -18.47 -9.90
C ASP A 194 21.62 -19.11 -9.23
N PRO A 195 21.54 -20.45 -9.16
CA PRO A 195 20.41 -21.14 -8.57
C PRO A 195 20.19 -20.77 -7.09
N ASN A 196 21.24 -20.39 -6.36
CA ASN A 196 21.12 -19.94 -4.96
C ASN A 196 20.39 -18.60 -4.86
N ARG A 197 20.64 -17.69 -5.80
CA ARG A 197 19.98 -16.38 -5.86
C ARG A 197 18.48 -16.52 -6.13
N SER A 198 18.11 -17.47 -7.00
CA SER A 198 16.71 -17.77 -7.26
C SER A 198 15.99 -18.31 -6.02
N GLN A 199 16.65 -19.11 -5.19
CA GLN A 199 16.07 -19.63 -3.94
C GLN A 199 15.90 -18.53 -2.89
N SER A 200 16.90 -17.66 -2.73
CA SER A 200 16.84 -16.52 -1.81
C SER A 200 15.67 -15.57 -2.15
N LEU A 201 15.54 -15.21 -3.43
CA LEU A 201 14.45 -14.37 -3.92
C LEU A 201 13.07 -14.98 -3.62
N VAL A 202 12.89 -16.29 -3.87
CA VAL A 202 11.63 -17.00 -3.58
C VAL A 202 11.32 -16.98 -2.09
N ALA A 203 12.32 -17.25 -1.24
CA ALA A 203 12.16 -17.20 0.21
C ALA A 203 11.79 -15.79 0.70
N ALA A 204 12.42 -14.75 0.15
CA ALA A 204 12.15 -13.36 0.48
C ALA A 204 10.72 -12.94 0.07
N ILE A 205 10.25 -13.35 -1.12
CA ILE A 205 8.85 -13.15 -1.54
C ILE A 205 7.88 -13.84 -0.59
N ALA A 206 8.17 -15.08 -0.18
CA ALA A 206 7.32 -15.82 0.76
C ALA A 206 7.28 -15.14 2.13
N GLY A 207 8.41 -14.67 2.64
CA GLY A 207 8.53 -13.90 3.87
C GLY A 207 7.72 -12.61 3.83
N ALA A 208 7.83 -11.83 2.75
CA ALA A 208 7.05 -10.60 2.56
C ALA A 208 5.53 -10.86 2.55
N ARG A 209 5.08 -11.93 1.90
CA ARG A 209 3.66 -12.34 1.92
C ARG A 209 3.19 -12.66 3.33
N ALA A 210 3.95 -13.47 4.06
CA ALA A 210 3.62 -13.82 5.44
C ALA A 210 3.53 -12.55 6.32
N ALA A 211 4.51 -11.66 6.20
CA ALA A 211 4.55 -10.39 6.91
C ALA A 211 3.34 -9.49 6.59
N ALA A 212 2.87 -9.42 5.35
CA ALA A 212 1.70 -8.62 4.99
C ALA A 212 0.39 -9.14 5.62
N THR A 213 0.25 -10.47 5.79
CA THR A 213 -1.00 -11.06 6.33
C THR A 213 -1.21 -10.87 7.83
N GLN A 214 -0.17 -10.48 8.58
CA GLN A 214 -0.26 -10.36 10.04
C GLN A 214 -1.26 -9.29 10.51
N PHE A 215 -1.55 -8.29 9.66
CA PHE A 215 -2.48 -7.20 9.98
C PHE A 215 -3.91 -7.45 9.50
N SER A 216 -4.13 -8.43 8.61
CA SER A 216 -5.46 -8.77 8.09
C SER A 216 -6.36 -9.43 9.14
N LYS A 217 -5.78 -10.02 10.19
CA LYS A 217 -6.52 -10.76 11.22
C LYS A 217 -7.24 -9.88 12.26
N SER A 218 -6.96 -8.57 12.34
CA SER A 218 -7.58 -7.71 13.37
C SER A 218 -8.96 -7.14 12.99
N ASN A 219 -9.44 -7.39 11.77
CA ASN A 219 -10.76 -6.93 11.31
C ASN A 219 -11.85 -8.02 11.31
N GLY A 220 -11.58 -9.18 11.92
CA GLY A 220 -12.60 -10.21 12.10
C GLY A 220 -13.40 -9.97 13.38
N LEU A 221 -14.71 -9.69 13.25
CA LEU A 221 -15.67 -10.12 14.26
C LEU A 221 -15.34 -11.58 14.62
N GLN A 222 -15.25 -11.89 15.91
CA GLN A 222 -15.16 -13.26 16.39
C GLN A 222 -16.30 -14.07 15.74
N ARG A 223 -15.97 -14.95 14.81
CA ARG A 223 -16.85 -16.07 14.47
C ARG A 223 -16.84 -16.99 15.68
N PRO A 224 -17.99 -17.28 16.32
CA PRO A 224 -18.01 -18.31 17.33
C PRO A 224 -17.62 -19.63 16.65
N SER A 225 -16.76 -20.38 17.33
CA SER A 225 -16.39 -21.74 16.98
C SER A 225 -17.65 -22.58 16.75
N LYS A 226 -17.73 -23.23 15.59
CA LYS A 226 -18.72 -24.28 15.34
C LYS A 226 -18.41 -25.46 16.27
N ASN A 227 -19.18 -25.60 17.35
CA ASN A 227 -19.45 -26.91 17.94
C ASN A 227 -20.85 -27.30 17.48
N ASN A 228 -20.94 -28.38 16.71
CA ASN A 228 -22.19 -29.10 16.53
C ASN A 228 -22.59 -29.68 17.89
N ASN A 229 -23.76 -29.30 18.40
CA ASN A 229 -24.84 -30.21 18.75
C ASN A 229 -26.07 -29.40 19.20
N ASP A 230 -27.23 -29.92 18.82
CA ASP A 230 -28.59 -29.59 19.25
C ASP A 230 -29.31 -28.39 18.60
N PHE A 231 -30.25 -28.74 17.72
CA PHE A 231 -31.42 -27.95 17.35
C PHE A 231 -32.36 -27.81 18.56
N PRO A 232 -33.02 -26.66 18.75
CA PRO A 232 -34.44 -26.62 18.38
C PRO A 232 -34.96 -25.28 17.80
N SER A 233 -35.90 -25.44 16.86
CA SER A 233 -37.15 -24.67 16.65
C SER A 233 -37.17 -23.13 16.76
N ILE A 234 -37.36 -22.52 15.58
CA ILE A 234 -38.10 -21.30 15.21
C ILE A 234 -38.85 -20.58 16.36
N ARG A 235 -38.51 -19.30 16.58
CA ARG A 235 -39.47 -18.19 16.81
C ARG A 235 -38.82 -16.83 16.54
N GLU A 236 -39.67 -15.94 16.02
CA GLU A 236 -39.46 -14.62 15.42
C GLU A 236 -38.60 -13.65 16.24
N TRP A 237 -37.76 -12.86 15.56
CA TRP A 237 -37.15 -11.65 16.11
C TRP A 237 -37.62 -10.42 15.31
N ARG A 238 -38.40 -9.55 15.96
CA ARG A 238 -38.69 -8.18 15.52
C ARG A 238 -37.58 -7.23 15.98
N PRO A 239 -37.28 -6.16 15.22
CA PRO A 239 -36.27 -5.18 15.62
C PRO A 239 -36.81 -4.21 16.68
N VAL A 240 -36.04 -3.99 17.75
CA VAL A 240 -36.32 -2.97 18.77
C VAL A 240 -35.69 -1.65 18.33
N SER A 241 -36.53 -0.62 18.24
CA SER A 241 -36.18 0.76 17.90
C SER A 241 -35.63 1.54 19.10
N SER A 242 -34.82 2.54 18.76
CA SER A 242 -34.14 3.50 19.62
C SER A 242 -35.08 4.35 20.49
N GLY A 243 -34.84 4.34 21.81
CA GLY A 243 -35.47 5.25 22.77
C GLY A 243 -34.56 6.43 23.13
N THR A 244 -35.02 7.63 22.82
CA THR A 244 -34.46 8.95 23.17
C THR A 244 -34.42 9.20 24.68
N ARG A 245 -33.30 9.77 25.16
CA ARG A 245 -33.12 10.20 26.56
C ARG A 245 -33.56 11.66 26.71
N ASN A 246 -34.71 11.88 27.34
CA ASN A 246 -35.19 13.22 27.71
C ASN A 246 -34.66 13.59 29.11
N LYS A 247 -34.16 14.82 29.25
CA LYS A 247 -33.75 15.44 30.52
C LYS A 247 -35.00 16.03 31.19
N SER A 248 -35.17 15.78 32.48
CA SER A 248 -36.06 16.58 33.34
C SER A 248 -35.30 16.98 34.61
N LYS A 249 -35.38 18.27 34.93
CA LYS A 249 -35.00 18.92 36.18
C LYS A 249 -36.16 18.77 37.19
N GLU A 250 -35.85 18.67 38.48
CA GLU A 250 -36.51 19.33 39.65
C GLU A 250 -35.78 18.83 40.93
N LEU A 251 -35.14 19.70 41.72
CA LEU A 251 -35.67 20.47 42.86
C LEU A 251 -36.03 19.60 44.09
N MET A 252 -35.04 19.33 44.95
CA MET A 252 -34.91 19.83 46.33
C MET A 252 -33.57 19.36 46.91
#